data_AF-A0A5S9X720-F1
#
_entry.id   AF-A0A5S9X720-F1
#
_cell.length_a   1.000
_cell.length_b   1.000
_cell.length_c   1.000
_cell.angle_alpha   90.00
_cell.angle_beta   90.00
_cell.angle_gamma   90.00
#
_symmetry.space_group_name_H-M   'P 1'
#
loop_
_entity.id
_entity.type
_entity.pdbx_description
1 polymer ?
#
loop_
_entity_poly.entity_id
_entity_poly.type
_entity_poly.pdbx_seq_one_letter_code
_entity_poly.pdbx_strand_id
1 'polypeptide(L)'
;MGDDETCRRTEERKNPGENGNLNSSSVDHRFTSASRAFTQKKLDDLKSLFVSLASKSHSNDQYVSYPVFQKEYAWHIGGALPHHELVEWKLLYHSSLHGQSFNTFLGHTSIDFRVCLIMERWSGVLKIPLDATTSNYYRVAASLCLSSSKTLTVPSANAIFFHGDKVQDTGNHVIERLYDLQKVAEIIVSKFGNSVNAWVVEASVFNGPFAIYKDFVPSVNHMGAPKSYSPVGFPASSSIVSLLSSCLHEVLKEGTDVCLIDQIASVHHCPKTIVLGFSKGGVVMNQLMSEISSLDTNFAKTSSAMVEESTSQHEKIQIIPASKESFLNSISEVHYIDVGLNSSGAYITDHNVVQRISQRLARGADSLRIVIHGTPRQWCDELRGWIRKEKDELVRLLKAETENSGGKLQVCERFYFSDRLADLQMHFEIIDAMDVS
;
A
#
# COMPACT_ATOMS: atom_id res chain seq x y z
N MET A 1 65.25 -19.26 20.62
CA MET A 1 66.03 -18.09 21.07
C MET A 1 66.80 -17.60 19.87
N GLY A 2 66.46 -16.54 19.15
CA GLY A 2 65.44 -15.50 19.29
C GLY A 2 65.87 -14.34 18.38
N ASP A 3 65.02 -14.03 17.40
CA ASP A 3 64.50 -12.70 17.05
C ASP A 3 65.51 -11.53 16.90
N ASP A 4 65.74 -10.94 15.72
CA ASP A 4 64.88 -10.20 14.77
C ASP A 4 64.64 -8.71 15.13
N GLU A 5 64.64 -7.88 14.07
CA GLU A 5 64.24 -6.47 13.96
C GLU A 5 65.07 -5.40 14.72
N THR A 6 65.31 -4.17 14.22
CA THR A 6 64.72 -3.34 13.15
C THR A 6 65.74 -2.25 12.78
N CYS A 7 65.81 -1.80 11.52
CA CYS A 7 66.57 -0.61 11.15
C CYS A 7 65.68 0.42 10.43
N ARG A 8 65.52 1.60 11.05
CA ARG A 8 64.76 2.75 10.57
C ARG A 8 65.57 3.56 9.56
N ARG A 9 64.94 4.00 8.47
CA ARG A 9 65.33 5.22 7.73
C ARG A 9 64.10 6.02 7.32
N THR A 10 64.19 7.31 7.63
CA THR A 10 63.29 8.42 7.39
C THR A 10 63.45 8.93 5.96
N GLU A 11 62.34 9.16 5.24
CA GLU A 11 62.30 10.07 4.10
C GLU A 11 61.01 10.89 4.09
N GLU A 12 61.21 12.18 3.80
CA GLU A 12 60.27 13.28 3.78
C GLU A 12 59.22 13.14 2.66
N ARG A 13 57.95 13.43 2.94
CA ARG A 13 56.91 13.62 1.91
C ARG A 13 56.57 15.10 1.76
N LYS A 14 56.97 15.69 0.63
CA LYS A 14 56.42 16.93 0.05
C LYS A 14 55.21 16.59 -0.83
N ASN A 15 54.14 17.39 -0.71
CA ASN A 15 52.92 17.34 -1.53
C ASN A 15 53.21 17.51 -3.03
N PRO A 16 52.42 16.82 -3.88
CA PRO A 16 51.70 17.54 -4.92
C PRO A 16 50.30 16.96 -5.23
N GLY A 17 49.38 17.81 -5.70
CA GLY A 17 48.28 17.35 -6.56
C GLY A 17 46.91 17.99 -6.35
N GLU A 18 46.72 19.21 -6.84
CA GLU A 18 45.45 19.54 -7.51
C GLU A 18 45.34 18.65 -8.76
N ASN A 19 44.28 17.85 -8.84
CA ASN A 19 43.42 17.71 -10.02
C ASN A 19 42.37 16.64 -9.77
N GLY A 20 41.10 17.02 -9.97
CA GLY A 20 39.94 16.17 -9.82
C GLY A 20 39.98 14.98 -10.78
N ASN A 21 39.53 13.83 -10.28
CA ASN A 21 39.24 12.67 -11.11
C ASN A 21 37.96 11.99 -10.60
N LEU A 22 36.81 12.50 -11.07
CA LEU A 22 35.57 11.75 -11.09
C LEU A 22 35.59 10.92 -12.38
N ASN A 23 35.96 9.64 -12.28
CA ASN A 23 35.59 8.62 -13.26
C ASN A 23 35.90 7.21 -12.71
N SER A 24 34.88 6.57 -12.15
CA SER A 24 34.80 5.11 -12.10
C SER A 24 33.46 4.68 -12.69
N SER A 25 33.37 4.70 -14.02
CA SER A 25 32.27 4.08 -14.75
C SER A 25 32.43 2.56 -14.68
N SER A 26 31.62 1.87 -13.87
CA SER A 26 31.43 0.43 -14.06
C SER A 26 30.68 0.25 -15.37
N VAL A 27 31.38 -0.24 -16.39
CA VAL A 27 30.78 -0.51 -17.69
C VAL A 27 29.82 -1.68 -17.52
N ASP A 28 28.51 -1.44 -17.67
CA ASP A 28 27.50 -2.50 -17.60
C ASP A 28 27.77 -3.54 -18.70
N HIS A 29 28.14 -4.75 -18.27
CA HIS A 29 28.47 -5.87 -19.16
C HIS A 29 27.28 -6.26 -20.05
N ARG A 30 26.04 -6.02 -19.60
CA ARG A 30 24.82 -6.25 -20.38
C ARG A 30 24.65 -5.23 -21.49
N PHE A 31 24.90 -3.95 -21.22
CA PHE A 31 24.87 -2.89 -22.22
C PHE A 31 25.93 -3.12 -23.32
N THR A 32 27.13 -3.54 -22.90
CA THR A 32 28.24 -3.85 -23.82
C THR A 32 27.93 -5.05 -24.72
N SER A 33 27.20 -6.04 -24.20
CA SER A 33 26.75 -7.19 -25.00
C SER A 33 25.64 -6.80 -25.98
N ALA A 34 24.63 -6.07 -25.52
CA ALA A 34 23.49 -5.64 -26.34
C ALA A 34 23.87 -4.66 -27.46
N SER A 35 24.82 -3.76 -27.20
CA SER A 35 25.28 -2.77 -28.20
C SER A 35 25.98 -3.40 -29.41
N ARG A 36 26.55 -4.60 -29.27
CA ARG A 36 27.18 -5.34 -30.38
C ARG A 36 26.18 -5.78 -31.45
N ALA A 37 24.88 -5.81 -31.15
CA ALA A 37 23.83 -6.12 -32.12
C ALA A 37 23.53 -4.95 -33.09
N PHE A 38 24.11 -3.77 -32.85
CA PHE A 38 23.83 -2.56 -33.62
C PHE A 38 25.12 -1.99 -34.24
N THR A 39 24.98 -1.32 -35.38
CA THR A 39 26.08 -0.55 -35.96
C THR A 39 26.33 0.71 -35.13
N GLN A 40 27.56 1.24 -35.17
CA GLN A 40 27.91 2.45 -34.43
C GLN A 40 26.94 3.62 -34.75
N LYS A 41 26.61 3.80 -36.03
CA LYS A 41 25.63 4.80 -36.47
C LYS A 41 24.26 4.63 -35.80
N LYS A 42 23.74 3.40 -35.72
CA LYS A 42 22.45 3.13 -35.06
C LYS A 42 22.52 3.38 -33.55
N LEU A 43 23.66 3.10 -32.90
CA LEU A 43 23.83 3.39 -31.48
C LEU A 43 23.83 4.90 -31.21
N ASP A 44 24.44 5.68 -32.08
CA ASP A 44 24.46 7.14 -31.96
C ASP A 44 23.08 7.78 -32.24
N ASP A 45 22.34 7.21 -33.19
CA ASP A 45 20.93 7.58 -33.44
C ASP A 45 20.06 7.27 -32.20
N LEU A 46 20.22 6.08 -31.59
CA LEU A 46 19.48 5.69 -30.38
C LEU A 46 19.82 6.57 -29.16
N LYS A 47 21.08 7.00 -29.01
CA LYS A 47 21.47 7.94 -27.95
C LYS A 47 20.82 9.31 -28.16
N SER A 48 20.84 9.82 -29.38
CA SER A 48 20.21 11.11 -29.73
C SER A 48 18.70 11.06 -29.47
N LEU A 49 18.08 9.92 -29.77
CA LEU A 49 16.67 9.66 -29.53
C LEU A 49 16.34 9.59 -28.04
N PHE A 50 17.16 8.92 -27.24
CA PHE A 50 17.01 8.89 -25.78
C PHE A 50 17.08 10.29 -25.17
N VAL A 51 18.07 11.10 -25.55
CA VAL A 51 18.22 12.49 -25.07
C VAL A 51 16.98 13.33 -25.43
N SER A 52 16.48 13.20 -26.65
CA SER A 52 15.25 13.90 -27.06
C SER A 52 14.04 13.51 -26.20
N LEU A 53 13.87 12.22 -25.90
CA LEU A 53 12.76 11.72 -25.08
C LEU A 53 12.91 12.10 -23.61
N ALA A 54 14.12 12.04 -23.07
CA ALA A 54 14.39 12.39 -21.68
C ALA A 54 14.18 13.90 -21.44
N SER A 55 14.55 14.74 -22.40
CA SER A 55 14.19 16.16 -22.42
C SER A 55 12.66 16.38 -22.38
N LYS A 56 11.88 15.65 -23.20
CA LYS A 56 10.41 15.67 -23.16
C LYS A 56 9.83 15.16 -21.84
N SER A 57 10.57 14.35 -21.11
CA SER A 57 10.21 13.85 -19.77
C SER A 57 10.59 14.81 -18.64
N HIS A 58 11.17 15.97 -18.93
CA HIS A 58 11.68 16.93 -17.93
C HIS A 58 12.69 16.30 -16.95
N SER A 59 13.44 15.29 -17.40
CA SER A 59 14.34 14.51 -16.55
C SER A 59 15.80 14.95 -16.63
N ASN A 60 16.10 16.06 -17.31
CA ASN A 60 17.47 16.53 -17.59
C ASN A 60 18.37 15.41 -18.14
N ASP A 61 17.88 14.70 -19.15
CA ASP A 61 18.59 13.63 -19.87
C ASP A 61 18.93 12.39 -19.03
N GLN A 62 18.30 12.22 -17.85
CA GLN A 62 18.58 11.06 -16.99
C GLN A 62 17.68 9.85 -17.25
N TYR A 63 16.42 10.07 -17.63
CA TYR A 63 15.47 8.97 -17.88
C TYR A 63 14.30 9.38 -18.79
N VAL A 64 13.66 8.42 -19.45
CA VAL A 64 12.41 8.67 -20.19
C VAL A 64 11.23 8.24 -19.32
N SER A 65 10.33 9.17 -19.02
CA SER A 65 9.12 8.90 -18.24
C SER A 65 8.13 8.04 -19.03
N TYR A 66 7.40 7.18 -18.31
CA TYR A 66 6.44 6.25 -18.89
C TYR A 66 5.39 6.92 -19.79
N PRO A 67 4.79 8.08 -19.43
CA PRO A 67 3.82 8.75 -20.30
C PRO A 67 4.42 9.23 -21.63
N VAL A 68 5.66 9.73 -21.61
CA VAL A 68 6.36 10.20 -22.82
C VAL A 68 6.72 9.02 -23.73
N PHE A 69 7.22 7.93 -23.14
CA PHE A 69 7.52 6.71 -23.89
C PHE A 69 6.26 6.14 -24.56
N GLN A 70 5.14 6.08 -23.84
CA GLN A 70 3.86 5.61 -24.38
C GLN A 70 3.36 6.52 -25.50
N LYS A 71 3.40 7.85 -25.32
CA LYS A 71 2.94 8.81 -26.32
C LYS A 71 3.74 8.76 -27.62
N GLU A 72 5.07 8.64 -27.51
CA GLU A 72 5.99 8.78 -28.65
C GLU A 72 6.18 7.46 -29.41
N TYR A 73 5.96 6.29 -28.78
CA TYR A 73 6.19 4.98 -29.42
C TYR A 73 4.95 4.08 -29.53
N ALA A 74 3.78 4.51 -29.06
CA ALA A 74 2.54 3.73 -29.18
C ALA A 74 2.27 3.25 -30.61
N TRP A 75 2.55 4.08 -31.62
CA TRP A 75 2.32 3.79 -33.04
C TRP A 75 3.40 2.90 -33.67
N HIS A 76 4.63 2.92 -33.14
CA HIS A 76 5.69 2.02 -33.55
C HIS A 76 5.50 0.60 -32.98
N ILE A 77 4.87 0.50 -31.81
CA ILE A 77 4.64 -0.77 -31.10
C ILE A 77 3.33 -1.43 -31.56
N GLY A 78 2.29 -0.65 -31.90
CA GLY A 78 0.98 -1.18 -32.32
C GLY A 78 0.57 -0.72 -33.72
N GLY A 79 1.44 -0.96 -34.71
CA GLY A 79 1.31 -0.46 -36.08
C GLY A 79 -0.12 -0.32 -36.61
N ALA A 80 -0.41 0.87 -37.15
CA ALA A 80 -1.59 1.23 -37.97
C ALA A 80 -2.99 0.83 -37.44
N LEU A 81 -3.19 0.72 -36.13
CA LEU A 81 -4.51 0.42 -35.55
C LEU A 81 -5.14 1.63 -34.84
N PRO A 82 -6.48 1.80 -34.91
CA PRO A 82 -7.20 2.85 -34.19
C PRO A 82 -7.19 2.63 -32.67
N HIS A 83 -7.34 3.73 -31.90
CA HIS A 83 -7.07 3.82 -30.46
C HIS A 83 -7.80 2.79 -29.56
N HIS A 84 -8.95 2.27 -30.00
CA HIS A 84 -9.72 1.28 -29.25
C HIS A 84 -9.18 -0.15 -29.45
N GLU A 85 -8.69 -0.49 -30.64
CA GLU A 85 -8.09 -1.80 -30.93
C GLU A 85 -6.70 -1.96 -30.29
N LEU A 86 -5.98 -0.85 -30.06
CA LEU A 86 -4.72 -0.81 -29.30
C LEU A 86 -4.89 -1.28 -27.84
N VAL A 87 -6.09 -1.19 -27.26
CA VAL A 87 -6.38 -1.68 -25.91
C VAL A 87 -6.56 -3.20 -25.89
N GLU A 88 -7.14 -3.78 -26.96
CA GLU A 88 -7.29 -5.24 -27.13
C GLU A 88 -6.02 -5.93 -27.64
N TRP A 89 -5.18 -5.25 -28.42
CA TRP A 89 -3.94 -5.82 -28.99
C TRP A 89 -2.86 -6.21 -27.98
N LYS A 90 -3.04 -5.87 -26.70
CA LYS A 90 -2.21 -6.38 -25.60
C LYS A 90 -2.22 -7.91 -25.46
N LEU A 91 -3.09 -8.63 -26.19
CA LEU A 91 -3.32 -10.07 -26.01
C LEU A 91 -2.81 -10.99 -27.14
N LEU A 92 -2.40 -10.50 -28.32
CA LEU A 92 -2.16 -11.38 -29.48
C LEU A 92 -0.97 -10.95 -30.38
N TYR A 93 0.25 -10.90 -29.85
CA TYR A 93 1.43 -10.82 -30.71
C TYR A 93 2.04 -12.22 -30.95
N HIS A 94 2.01 -12.66 -32.22
CA HIS A 94 2.75 -13.80 -32.75
C HIS A 94 3.70 -13.28 -33.83
N SER A 95 5.01 -13.45 -33.65
CA SER A 95 6.00 -13.06 -34.68
C SER A 95 6.00 -14.08 -35.83
N SER A 96 5.77 -13.61 -37.06
CA SER A 96 5.88 -14.42 -38.29
C SER A 96 7.33 -14.79 -38.67
N LEU A 97 8.33 -14.25 -37.95
CA LEU A 97 9.75 -14.57 -38.15
C LEU A 97 10.25 -15.72 -37.25
N HIS A 98 9.68 -15.89 -36.06
CA HIS A 98 10.19 -16.85 -35.07
C HIS A 98 9.13 -17.70 -34.34
N GLY A 99 7.83 -17.50 -34.60
CA GLY A 99 6.75 -18.38 -34.10
C GLY A 99 6.53 -18.37 -32.58
N GLN A 100 7.15 -17.45 -31.83
CA GLN A 100 7.03 -17.35 -30.38
C GLN A 100 6.15 -16.17 -29.95
N SER A 101 5.52 -16.31 -28.78
CA SER A 101 4.71 -15.26 -28.14
C SER A 101 5.59 -14.10 -27.64
N PHE A 102 5.05 -12.88 -27.58
CA PHE A 102 5.76 -11.70 -27.06
C PHE A 102 6.28 -11.86 -25.62
N ASN A 103 5.55 -12.62 -24.78
CA ASN A 103 5.99 -12.96 -23.43
C ASN A 103 7.27 -13.82 -23.42
N THR A 104 7.42 -14.73 -24.39
CA THR A 104 8.62 -15.55 -24.54
C THR A 104 9.82 -14.72 -25.00
N PHE A 105 9.60 -13.75 -25.90
CA PHE A 105 10.65 -12.84 -26.37
C PHE A 105 11.19 -11.95 -25.23
N LEU A 106 10.32 -11.42 -24.37
CA LEU A 106 10.72 -10.58 -23.24
C LEU A 106 11.40 -11.36 -22.10
N GLY A 107 11.06 -12.63 -21.90
CA GLY A 107 11.75 -13.50 -20.92
C GLY A 107 13.24 -13.71 -21.21
N HIS A 108 13.69 -13.46 -22.44
CA HIS A 108 15.09 -13.57 -22.83
C HIS A 108 15.86 -12.24 -22.78
N THR A 109 15.20 -11.10 -22.59
CA THR A 109 15.85 -9.79 -22.45
C THR A 109 16.02 -9.46 -20.97
N SER A 110 17.23 -9.63 -20.42
CA SER A 110 17.58 -9.28 -19.03
C SER A 110 17.78 -7.77 -18.83
N ILE A 111 16.75 -6.99 -19.15
CA ILE A 111 16.64 -5.57 -18.84
C ILE A 111 15.46 -5.45 -17.89
N ASP A 112 15.70 -4.83 -16.74
CA ASP A 112 14.75 -4.57 -15.65
C ASP A 112 13.72 -3.50 -16.04
N PHE A 113 13.13 -3.63 -17.24
CA PHE A 113 11.83 -3.09 -17.52
C PHE A 113 10.87 -3.93 -16.69
N ARG A 114 10.45 -3.41 -15.53
CA ARG A 114 9.17 -3.79 -14.91
C ARG A 114 8.07 -3.41 -15.89
N VAL A 115 7.91 -4.22 -16.94
CA VAL A 115 6.65 -4.33 -17.65
C VAL A 115 5.68 -4.68 -16.55
N CYS A 116 4.78 -3.75 -16.25
CA CYS A 116 3.67 -3.98 -15.34
C CYS A 116 2.83 -5.05 -16.04
N LEU A 117 3.20 -6.32 -15.84
CA LEU A 117 2.35 -7.46 -16.12
C LEU A 117 1.05 -7.09 -15.42
N ILE A 118 0.00 -6.86 -16.20
CA ILE A 118 -1.33 -6.69 -15.64
C ILE A 118 -1.58 -8.01 -14.94
N MET A 119 -1.45 -8.02 -13.62
CA MET A 119 -1.82 -9.17 -12.82
C MET A 119 -3.31 -9.34 -13.03
N GLU A 120 -3.72 -10.54 -13.43
CA GLU A 120 -5.14 -10.88 -13.40
C GLU A 120 -5.63 -10.77 -11.95
N ARG A 121 -6.93 -10.55 -11.75
CA ARG A 121 -7.47 -10.34 -10.42
C ARG A 121 -8.78 -11.07 -10.26
N TRP A 122 -8.96 -11.70 -9.10
CA TRP A 122 -10.29 -12.08 -8.64
C TRP A 122 -10.94 -10.83 -8.04
N SER A 123 -12.22 -10.60 -8.30
CA SER A 123 -12.95 -9.48 -7.72
C SER A 123 -14.40 -9.87 -7.43
N GLY A 124 -14.88 -9.52 -6.24
CA GLY A 124 -16.23 -9.89 -5.82
C GLY A 124 -16.61 -9.27 -4.47
N VAL A 125 -17.90 -9.34 -4.14
CA VAL A 125 -18.43 -8.89 -2.84
C VAL A 125 -18.89 -10.11 -2.06
N LEU A 126 -18.21 -10.36 -0.95
CA LEU A 126 -18.46 -11.48 -0.05
C LEU A 126 -19.38 -11.03 1.10
N LYS A 127 -20.19 -11.96 1.59
CA LYS A 127 -20.99 -11.80 2.81
C LYS A 127 -20.43 -12.73 3.88
N ILE A 128 -19.76 -12.17 4.87
CA ILE A 128 -18.97 -12.94 5.82
C ILE A 128 -19.51 -12.75 7.25
N PRO A 129 -19.88 -13.85 7.95
CA PRO A 129 -20.15 -13.79 9.38
C PRO A 129 -18.82 -13.69 10.13
N LEU A 130 -18.74 -12.79 11.12
CA LEU A 130 -17.54 -12.68 11.97
C LEU A 130 -17.60 -13.64 13.16
N ASP A 131 -18.80 -13.92 13.64
CA ASP A 131 -19.09 -14.91 14.67
C ASP A 131 -20.27 -15.76 14.20
N ALA A 132 -20.09 -17.09 14.24
CA ALA A 132 -21.09 -18.08 13.85
C ALA A 132 -22.40 -17.98 14.66
N THR A 133 -22.37 -17.33 15.81
CA THR A 133 -23.54 -17.12 16.68
C THR A 133 -24.36 -15.88 16.31
N THR A 134 -23.83 -15.00 15.45
CA THR A 134 -24.51 -13.75 15.09
C THR A 134 -25.19 -13.85 13.73
N SER A 135 -26.37 -13.23 13.60
CA SER A 135 -27.08 -13.14 12.32
C SER A 135 -26.59 -12.01 11.41
N ASN A 136 -25.59 -11.22 11.86
CA ASN A 136 -25.08 -10.09 11.11
C ASN A 136 -23.92 -10.52 10.22
N TYR A 137 -23.88 -9.96 9.01
CA TYR A 137 -22.85 -10.26 8.03
C TYR A 137 -22.15 -8.98 7.62
N TYR A 138 -20.83 -9.06 7.52
CA TYR A 138 -20.04 -8.04 6.86
C TYR A 138 -20.15 -8.21 5.35
N ARG A 139 -20.32 -7.10 4.63
CA ARG A 139 -20.11 -7.06 3.19
C ARG A 139 -18.69 -6.60 2.94
N VAL A 140 -17.91 -7.44 2.25
CA VAL A 140 -16.51 -7.15 1.95
C VAL A 140 -16.33 -7.25 0.45
N ALA A 141 -16.05 -6.13 -0.22
CA ALA A 141 -15.53 -6.20 -1.59
C ALA A 141 -14.04 -6.53 -1.52
N ALA A 142 -13.63 -7.57 -2.22
CA ALA A 142 -12.24 -7.97 -2.30
C ALA A 142 -11.80 -7.95 -3.76
N SER A 143 -10.60 -7.43 -4.00
CA SER A 143 -9.89 -7.51 -5.27
C SER A 143 -8.52 -8.09 -5.01
N LEU A 144 -8.28 -9.32 -5.48
CA LEU A 144 -7.14 -10.15 -5.10
C LEU A 144 -6.27 -10.48 -6.32
N CYS A 145 -4.95 -10.42 -6.14
CA CYS A 145 -3.99 -10.73 -7.17
C CYS A 145 -4.06 -12.21 -7.59
N LEU A 146 -4.10 -12.46 -8.89
CA LEU A 146 -3.94 -13.77 -9.52
C LEU A 146 -2.62 -13.83 -10.29
N SER A 147 -2.05 -15.02 -10.30
CA SER A 147 -0.96 -15.40 -11.19
C SER A 147 -1.46 -15.58 -12.63
N SER A 148 -0.53 -15.78 -13.58
CA SER A 148 -0.87 -16.14 -14.95
C SER A 148 -1.62 -17.47 -15.07
N SER A 149 -1.54 -18.34 -14.07
CA SER A 149 -2.30 -19.60 -14.00
C SER A 149 -3.66 -19.44 -13.29
N LYS A 150 -4.14 -18.20 -13.10
CA LYS A 150 -5.41 -17.88 -12.42
C LYS A 150 -5.49 -18.38 -10.98
N THR A 151 -4.34 -18.54 -10.33
CA THR A 151 -4.26 -18.92 -8.92
C THR A 151 -3.91 -17.71 -8.07
N LEU A 152 -4.45 -17.62 -6.85
CA LEU A 152 -4.13 -16.52 -5.94
C LEU A 152 -2.62 -16.46 -5.67
N THR A 153 -2.08 -15.25 -5.67
CA THR A 153 -0.65 -15.01 -5.47
C THR A 153 -0.41 -14.00 -4.35
N VAL A 154 0.79 -14.04 -3.77
CA VAL A 154 1.17 -13.18 -2.65
C VAL A 154 1.25 -11.73 -3.14
N PRO A 155 0.48 -10.80 -2.55
CA PRO A 155 0.51 -9.40 -2.96
C PRO A 155 1.76 -8.70 -2.37
N SER A 156 2.10 -7.53 -2.90
CA SER A 156 3.09 -6.65 -2.27
C SER A 156 2.57 -6.00 -0.98
N ALA A 157 1.24 -5.79 -0.91
CA ALA A 157 0.57 -5.28 0.27
C ALA A 157 -0.93 -5.65 0.29
N ASN A 158 -1.56 -5.56 1.45
CA ASN A 158 -3.01 -5.58 1.63
C ASN A 158 -3.48 -4.17 2.04
N ALA A 159 -4.31 -3.55 1.22
CA ALA A 159 -5.00 -2.30 1.53
C ALA A 159 -6.42 -2.60 2.03
N ILE A 160 -6.72 -2.22 3.28
CA ILE A 160 -7.97 -2.51 3.96
C ILE A 160 -8.70 -1.20 4.24
N PHE A 161 -9.81 -0.99 3.56
CA PHE A 161 -10.62 0.21 3.63
C PHE A 161 -11.89 -0.05 4.42
N PHE A 162 -12.10 0.69 5.51
CA PHE A 162 -13.35 0.69 6.27
C PHE A 162 -14.25 1.83 5.81
N HIS A 163 -15.45 1.48 5.34
CA HIS A 163 -16.43 2.45 4.86
C HIS A 163 -17.09 3.24 6.00
N GLY A 164 -17.87 4.23 5.62
CA GLY A 164 -18.50 5.19 6.51
C GLY A 164 -19.96 4.92 6.83
N ASP A 165 -20.62 5.99 7.27
CA ASP A 165 -22.06 6.06 7.37
C ASP A 165 -22.71 5.92 5.98
N LYS A 166 -23.89 5.27 5.90
CA LYS A 166 -24.62 5.12 4.64
C LYS A 166 -25.24 6.44 4.25
N VAL A 167 -25.19 6.71 2.95
CA VAL A 167 -26.02 7.75 2.34
C VAL A 167 -26.66 7.10 1.12
N GLN A 168 -27.96 6.80 1.22
CA GLN A 168 -28.75 6.16 0.17
C GLN A 168 -29.64 7.17 -0.54
N ASP A 169 -30.02 6.85 -1.78
CA ASP A 169 -31.02 7.57 -2.58
C ASP A 169 -30.78 9.08 -2.70
N THR A 170 -29.50 9.47 -2.80
CA THR A 170 -29.12 10.88 -2.92
C THR A 170 -29.45 11.46 -4.29
N GLY A 171 -29.57 10.63 -5.33
CA GLY A 171 -29.62 11.07 -6.73
C GLY A 171 -28.30 11.67 -7.22
N ASN A 172 -27.25 11.64 -6.39
CA ASN A 172 -25.92 12.12 -6.74
C ASN A 172 -25.05 10.92 -7.19
N HIS A 173 -24.83 10.84 -8.49
CA HIS A 173 -24.05 9.78 -9.13
C HIS A 173 -22.62 9.61 -8.58
N VAL A 174 -21.99 10.68 -8.07
CA VAL A 174 -20.66 10.59 -7.47
C VAL A 174 -20.73 9.88 -6.12
N ILE A 175 -21.72 10.23 -5.29
CA ILE A 175 -21.92 9.59 -3.98
C ILE A 175 -22.28 8.12 -4.17
N GLU A 176 -23.23 7.82 -5.07
CA GLU A 176 -23.66 6.45 -5.34
C GLU A 176 -22.51 5.58 -5.85
N ARG A 177 -21.67 6.11 -6.75
CA ARG A 177 -20.46 5.44 -7.23
C ARG A 177 -19.46 5.15 -6.11
N LEU A 178 -19.26 6.11 -5.20
CA LEU A 178 -18.26 6.02 -4.13
C LEU A 178 -18.76 5.34 -2.86
N TYR A 179 -20.06 5.04 -2.82
CA TYR A 179 -20.65 4.13 -1.86
C TYR A 179 -20.59 2.66 -2.34
N ASP A 180 -20.44 2.42 -3.65
CA ASP A 180 -20.26 1.06 -4.17
C ASP A 180 -18.93 0.44 -3.75
N LEU A 181 -19.00 -0.70 -3.06
CA LEU A 181 -17.82 -1.33 -2.47
C LEU A 181 -16.83 -1.85 -3.52
N GLN A 182 -17.30 -2.39 -4.66
CA GLN A 182 -16.41 -2.87 -5.71
C GLN A 182 -15.70 -1.69 -6.37
N LYS A 183 -16.44 -0.60 -6.61
CA LYS A 183 -15.86 0.60 -7.19
C LYS A 183 -14.79 1.23 -6.30
N VAL A 184 -15.02 1.27 -5.00
CA VAL A 184 -13.98 1.68 -4.03
C VAL A 184 -12.78 0.72 -4.11
N ALA A 185 -12.98 -0.59 -4.20
CA ALA A 185 -11.87 -1.54 -4.31
C ALA A 185 -11.03 -1.29 -5.58
N GLU A 186 -11.66 -1.02 -6.72
CA GLU A 186 -10.98 -0.61 -7.96
C GLU A 186 -10.15 0.67 -7.77
N ILE A 187 -10.72 1.68 -7.11
CA ILE A 187 -10.03 2.94 -6.82
C ILE A 187 -8.80 2.67 -5.95
N ILE A 188 -8.93 1.88 -4.88
CA ILE A 188 -7.82 1.52 -4.00
C ILE A 188 -6.69 0.82 -4.78
N VAL A 189 -7.02 -0.17 -5.64
CA VAL A 189 -6.00 -0.83 -6.49
C VAL A 189 -5.34 0.18 -7.44
N SER A 190 -6.11 1.09 -8.04
CA SER A 190 -5.55 2.11 -8.93
C SER A 190 -4.58 3.07 -8.23
N LYS A 191 -4.79 3.33 -6.93
CA LYS A 191 -3.99 4.24 -6.11
C LYS A 191 -2.70 3.58 -5.61
N PHE A 192 -2.79 2.35 -5.10
CA PHE A 192 -1.66 1.65 -4.49
C PHE A 192 -0.91 0.69 -5.43
N GLY A 193 -1.48 0.40 -6.60
CA GLY A 193 -0.84 -0.38 -7.66
C GLY A 193 -1.38 -1.81 -7.80
N ASN A 194 -1.13 -2.39 -8.98
CA ASN A 194 -1.70 -3.68 -9.40
C ASN A 194 -1.23 -4.89 -8.59
N SER A 195 -0.15 -4.77 -7.80
CA SER A 195 0.36 -5.83 -6.93
C SER A 195 -0.25 -5.80 -5.52
N VAL A 196 -1.14 -4.86 -5.23
CA VAL A 196 -1.79 -4.71 -3.93
C VAL A 196 -3.15 -5.40 -3.94
N ASN A 197 -3.47 -6.15 -2.89
CA ASN A 197 -4.83 -6.63 -2.66
C ASN A 197 -5.66 -5.54 -1.99
N ALA A 198 -6.91 -5.38 -2.41
CA ALA A 198 -7.83 -4.41 -1.81
C ALA A 198 -9.00 -5.13 -1.11
N TRP A 199 -9.33 -4.68 0.09
CA TRP A 199 -10.41 -5.18 0.93
C TRP A 199 -11.26 -4.00 1.41
N VAL A 200 -12.48 -3.86 0.93
CA VAL A 200 -13.40 -2.77 1.30
C VAL A 200 -14.51 -3.32 2.19
N VAL A 201 -14.48 -2.94 3.46
CA VAL A 201 -15.34 -3.45 4.52
C VAL A 201 -16.47 -2.45 4.79
N GLU A 202 -17.72 -2.89 4.61
CA GLU A 202 -18.91 -2.19 5.09
C GLU A 202 -19.30 -2.72 6.47
N ALA A 203 -19.72 -1.83 7.39
CA ALA A 203 -20.21 -2.24 8.69
C ALA A 203 -21.34 -3.28 8.58
N SER A 204 -21.36 -4.26 9.49
CA SER A 204 -22.40 -5.30 9.53
C SER A 204 -23.72 -4.81 10.12
N VAL A 205 -23.68 -3.72 10.88
CA VAL A 205 -24.83 -3.14 11.58
C VAL A 205 -24.88 -1.63 11.36
N PHE A 206 -26.09 -1.13 11.18
CA PHE A 206 -26.41 0.29 11.06
C PHE A 206 -27.57 0.65 11.97
N ASN A 207 -27.55 1.89 12.48
CA ASN A 207 -28.73 2.52 13.07
C ASN A 207 -29.09 3.74 12.23
N GLY A 208 -30.14 3.62 11.40
CA GLY A 208 -30.38 4.57 10.32
C GLY A 208 -29.16 4.63 9.38
N PRO A 209 -28.59 5.82 9.08
CA PRO A 209 -27.38 5.94 8.27
C PRO A 209 -26.10 5.60 9.03
N PHE A 210 -26.13 5.49 10.36
CA PHE A 210 -24.91 5.45 11.17
C PHE A 210 -24.31 4.06 11.23
N ALA A 211 -23.07 3.91 10.76
CA ALA A 211 -22.31 2.67 10.80
C ALA A 211 -21.89 2.33 12.24
N ILE A 212 -21.92 1.03 12.58
CA ILE A 212 -21.56 0.55 13.91
C ILE A 212 -20.51 -0.55 13.79
N TYR A 213 -19.27 -0.22 14.11
CA TYR A 213 -18.12 -1.15 14.08
C TYR A 213 -17.87 -1.83 15.44
N LYS A 214 -18.92 -2.32 16.10
CA LYS A 214 -18.83 -2.85 17.47
C LYS A 214 -17.90 -4.04 17.62
N ASP A 215 -17.72 -4.84 16.57
CA ASP A 215 -16.87 -6.03 16.63
C ASP A 215 -15.37 -5.68 16.53
N PHE A 216 -15.06 -4.46 16.06
CA PHE A 216 -13.70 -3.91 16.03
C PHE A 216 -13.50 -2.95 17.21
N VAL A 217 -14.52 -2.17 17.55
CA VAL A 217 -14.53 -1.17 18.63
C VAL A 217 -15.64 -1.53 19.62
N PRO A 218 -15.36 -2.36 20.65
CA PRO A 218 -16.41 -2.91 21.52
C PRO A 218 -17.21 -1.86 22.30
N SER A 219 -16.58 -0.74 22.62
CA SER A 219 -17.17 0.31 23.46
C SER A 219 -17.78 1.42 22.62
N VAL A 220 -18.95 1.17 22.02
CA VAL A 220 -19.71 2.16 21.22
C VAL A 220 -21.10 2.43 21.78
N ASN A 221 -21.66 3.60 21.48
CA ASN A 221 -23.06 3.90 21.74
C ASN A 221 -23.96 3.40 20.60
N HIS A 222 -25.28 3.64 20.71
CA HIS A 222 -26.28 3.21 19.73
C HIS A 222 -26.14 3.87 18.34
N MET A 223 -25.29 4.88 18.19
CA MET A 223 -24.98 5.59 16.93
C MET A 223 -23.58 5.23 16.40
N GLY A 224 -22.95 4.21 16.98
CA GLY A 224 -21.59 3.79 16.62
C GLY A 224 -20.48 4.75 17.06
N ALA A 225 -20.78 5.78 17.87
CA ALA A 225 -19.74 6.65 18.41
C ALA A 225 -19.03 5.95 19.58
N PRO A 226 -17.69 5.92 19.61
CA PRO A 226 -16.93 5.25 20.64
C PRO A 226 -17.00 6.02 21.97
N LYS A 227 -17.13 5.29 23.08
CA LYS A 227 -16.96 5.85 24.42
C LYS A 227 -15.49 5.90 24.82
N SER A 228 -14.71 4.95 24.34
CA SER A 228 -13.27 4.84 24.55
C SER A 228 -12.66 3.91 23.50
N TYR A 229 -11.36 4.06 23.26
CA TYR A 229 -10.56 3.12 22.49
C TYR A 229 -9.70 2.30 23.46
N SER A 230 -9.92 0.99 23.52
CA SER A 230 -9.26 0.11 24.49
C SER A 230 -8.47 -0.98 23.77
N PRO A 231 -7.14 -1.05 23.94
CA PRO A 231 -6.33 -2.08 23.29
C PRO A 231 -6.50 -3.47 23.93
N VAL A 232 -7.17 -3.57 25.08
CA VAL A 232 -7.32 -4.82 25.83
C VAL A 232 -8.05 -5.86 24.98
N GLY A 233 -7.38 -7.00 24.76
CA GLY A 233 -7.92 -8.10 23.96
C GLY A 233 -7.73 -7.94 22.45
N PHE A 234 -7.13 -6.83 21.99
CA PHE A 234 -6.84 -6.57 20.57
C PHE A 234 -8.06 -6.77 19.64
N PRO A 235 -9.20 -6.12 19.93
CA PRO A 235 -10.45 -6.40 19.24
C PRO A 235 -10.41 -6.08 17.74
N ALA A 236 -9.82 -4.96 17.32
CA ALA A 236 -9.80 -4.60 15.90
C ALA A 236 -8.88 -5.53 15.10
N SER A 237 -7.64 -5.73 15.53
CA SER A 237 -6.70 -6.59 14.80
C SER A 237 -7.15 -8.06 14.77
N SER A 238 -7.69 -8.59 15.87
CA SER A 238 -8.22 -9.97 15.90
C SER A 238 -9.42 -10.11 14.95
N SER A 239 -10.36 -9.18 15.00
CA SER A 239 -11.54 -9.20 14.11
C SER A 239 -11.16 -9.05 12.64
N ILE A 240 -10.15 -8.21 12.31
CA ILE A 240 -9.68 -8.06 10.93
C ILE A 240 -9.07 -9.36 10.42
N VAL A 241 -8.17 -9.98 11.19
CA VAL A 241 -7.54 -11.25 10.78
C VAL A 241 -8.58 -12.34 10.56
N SER A 242 -9.55 -12.45 11.47
CA SER A 242 -10.67 -13.38 11.32
C SER A 242 -11.52 -13.08 10.08
N LEU A 243 -11.88 -11.81 9.85
CA LEU A 243 -12.69 -11.40 8.70
C LEU A 243 -12.00 -11.73 7.37
N LEU A 244 -10.72 -11.35 7.24
CA LEU A 244 -9.93 -11.60 6.04
C LEU A 244 -9.71 -13.09 5.80
N SER A 245 -9.46 -13.87 6.87
CA SER A 245 -9.31 -15.32 6.78
C SER A 245 -10.59 -15.99 6.26
N SER A 246 -11.74 -15.58 6.78
CA SER A 246 -13.04 -16.06 6.31
C SER A 246 -13.32 -15.63 4.87
N CYS A 247 -12.98 -14.40 4.48
CA CYS A 247 -13.08 -13.97 3.08
C CYS A 247 -12.25 -14.86 2.16
N LEU A 248 -10.97 -15.06 2.49
CA LEU A 248 -10.06 -15.86 1.69
C LEU A 248 -10.58 -17.31 1.57
N HIS A 249 -11.05 -17.89 2.66
CA HIS A 249 -11.63 -19.23 2.65
C HIS A 249 -12.85 -19.35 1.72
N GLU A 250 -13.73 -18.35 1.68
CA GLU A 250 -14.86 -18.35 0.71
C GLU A 250 -14.39 -18.24 -0.74
N VAL A 251 -13.36 -17.42 -1.04
CA VAL A 251 -12.79 -17.34 -2.40
C VAL A 251 -12.17 -18.66 -2.84
N LEU A 252 -11.52 -19.39 -1.92
CA LEU A 252 -10.94 -20.71 -2.20
C LEU A 252 -12.02 -21.76 -2.48
N LYS A 253 -13.18 -21.69 -1.81
CA LYS A 253 -14.31 -22.59 -2.06
C LYS A 253 -14.91 -22.41 -3.46
N GLU A 254 -14.83 -21.20 -4.03
CA GLU A 254 -15.31 -20.94 -5.40
C GLU A 254 -14.44 -21.60 -6.49
N GLY A 255 -13.42 -22.38 -6.11
CA GLY A 255 -12.55 -23.11 -7.02
C GLY A 255 -11.30 -22.34 -7.43
N THR A 256 -10.95 -21.27 -6.71
CA THR A 256 -9.71 -20.53 -6.92
C THR A 256 -8.57 -21.22 -6.17
N ASP A 257 -7.63 -21.83 -6.89
CA ASP A 257 -6.42 -22.42 -6.29
C ASP A 257 -5.41 -21.35 -5.88
N VAL A 258 -4.46 -21.71 -5.01
CA VAL A 258 -3.39 -20.82 -4.57
C VAL A 258 -2.07 -21.22 -5.22
N CYS A 259 -1.31 -20.24 -5.72
CA CYS A 259 -0.02 -20.48 -6.35
C CYS A 259 1.02 -20.86 -5.27
N LEU A 260 1.26 -22.16 -5.12
CA LEU A 260 2.40 -22.70 -4.37
C LEU A 260 3.64 -22.50 -5.23
N ILE A 261 4.34 -21.38 -5.11
CA ILE A 261 5.68 -21.25 -5.67
C ILE A 261 6.63 -21.93 -4.68
N ASP A 262 7.24 -23.04 -5.10
CA ASP A 262 8.36 -23.68 -4.40
C ASP A 262 9.45 -22.62 -4.14
N GLN A 263 9.62 -22.26 -2.87
CA GLN A 263 10.50 -21.19 -2.40
C GLN A 263 11.99 -21.56 -2.52
N ILE A 264 12.52 -21.61 -3.74
CA ILE A 264 13.97 -21.67 -3.97
C ILE A 264 14.47 -20.25 -4.24
N ALA A 265 14.26 -19.35 -3.27
CA ALA A 265 15.11 -18.16 -3.00
C ALA A 265 14.46 -17.24 -1.93
N SER A 266 14.85 -17.46 -0.68
CA SER A 266 15.19 -16.39 0.29
C SER A 266 14.07 -15.45 0.82
N VAL A 267 13.76 -15.66 2.12
CA VAL A 267 13.38 -14.67 3.16
C VAL A 267 11.93 -14.19 3.21
N HIS A 268 11.17 -14.70 4.19
CA HIS A 268 10.21 -14.01 5.08
C HIS A 268 9.48 -12.74 4.58
N HIS A 269 8.95 -12.70 3.36
CA HIS A 269 8.19 -11.52 2.92
C HIS A 269 6.70 -11.65 3.26
N CYS A 270 6.33 -11.22 4.46
CA CYS A 270 4.93 -10.96 4.78
C CYS A 270 4.51 -9.65 4.06
N PRO A 271 3.41 -9.64 3.28
CA PRO A 271 2.94 -8.43 2.63
C PRO A 271 2.70 -7.31 3.65
N LYS A 272 3.04 -6.07 3.28
CA LYS A 272 2.72 -4.91 4.10
C LYS A 272 1.20 -4.75 4.22
N THR A 273 0.76 -4.08 5.27
CA THR A 273 -0.63 -3.70 5.46
C THR A 273 -0.78 -2.17 5.41
N ILE A 274 -1.81 -1.73 4.70
CA ILE A 274 -2.25 -0.34 4.59
C ILE A 274 -3.69 -0.33 5.09
N VAL A 275 -3.99 0.49 6.09
CA VAL A 275 -5.36 0.60 6.62
C VAL A 275 -5.91 1.99 6.36
N LEU A 276 -7.16 2.05 5.90
CA LEU A 276 -7.85 3.28 5.56
C LEU A 276 -9.20 3.32 6.27
N GLY A 277 -9.50 4.43 6.94
CA GLY A 277 -10.79 4.65 7.60
C GLY A 277 -11.48 5.85 7.00
N PHE A 278 -12.59 5.61 6.28
CA PHE A 278 -13.41 6.67 5.70
C PHE A 278 -14.59 7.02 6.60
N SER A 279 -14.82 8.31 6.87
CA SER A 279 -15.97 8.77 7.65
C SER A 279 -16.04 8.04 9.01
N LYS A 280 -17.09 7.25 9.29
CA LYS A 280 -17.17 6.43 10.51
C LYS A 280 -16.08 5.36 10.61
N GLY A 281 -15.55 4.85 9.51
CA GLY A 281 -14.44 3.88 9.49
C GLY A 281 -13.18 4.36 10.21
N GLY A 282 -13.02 5.68 10.41
CA GLY A 282 -11.94 6.25 11.22
C GLY A 282 -11.92 5.78 12.67
N VAL A 283 -13.05 5.33 13.25
CA VAL A 283 -13.06 4.76 14.60
C VAL A 283 -12.26 3.47 14.70
N VAL A 284 -12.23 2.68 13.62
CA VAL A 284 -11.41 1.46 13.54
C VAL A 284 -9.93 1.84 13.50
N MET A 285 -9.57 2.94 12.81
CA MET A 285 -8.18 3.43 12.80
C MET A 285 -7.73 3.82 14.19
N ASN A 286 -8.54 4.59 14.94
CA ASN A 286 -8.21 4.96 16.31
C ASN A 286 -8.06 3.72 17.22
N GLN A 287 -8.93 2.71 17.06
CA GLN A 287 -8.80 1.47 17.80
C GLN A 287 -7.51 0.70 17.45
N LEU A 288 -7.14 0.63 16.16
CA LEU A 288 -5.88 0.03 15.72
C LEU A 288 -4.66 0.78 16.26
N MET A 289 -4.67 2.11 16.24
CA MET A 289 -3.60 2.93 16.81
C MET A 289 -3.41 2.66 18.31
N SER A 290 -4.51 2.51 19.06
CA SER A 290 -4.46 2.08 20.47
C SER A 290 -3.80 0.70 20.61
N GLU A 291 -4.19 -0.26 19.76
CA GLU A 291 -3.61 -1.62 19.76
C GLU A 291 -2.12 -1.66 19.38
N ILE A 292 -1.71 -0.90 18.37
CA ILE A 292 -0.29 -0.74 17.99
C ILE A 292 0.51 -0.20 19.20
N SER A 293 -0.07 0.75 19.95
CA SER A 293 0.57 1.33 21.13
C SER A 293 0.74 0.36 22.31
N SER A 294 0.05 -0.77 22.29
CA SER A 294 0.05 -1.79 23.34
C SER A 294 0.70 -3.10 22.92
N LEU A 295 1.20 -3.19 21.69
CA LEU A 295 1.90 -4.38 21.21
C LEU A 295 3.33 -4.43 21.79
N ASP A 296 3.62 -5.47 22.56
CA ASP A 296 4.94 -5.68 23.17
C ASP A 296 6.03 -5.91 22.11
N THR A 297 7.10 -5.12 22.19
CA THR A 297 8.21 -5.18 21.23
C THR A 297 9.13 -6.39 21.43
N ASN A 298 8.98 -7.13 22.53
CA ASN A 298 9.85 -8.28 22.86
C ASN A 298 9.72 -9.46 21.88
N PHE A 299 8.67 -9.50 21.07
CA PHE A 299 8.45 -10.58 20.09
C PHE A 299 9.27 -10.43 18.80
N ALA A 300 9.79 -9.25 18.48
CA ALA A 300 10.62 -9.06 17.28
C ALA A 300 11.95 -9.83 17.34
N LYS A 301 12.36 -10.32 18.53
CA LYS A 301 13.52 -11.20 18.72
C LYS A 301 13.17 -12.70 18.77
N THR A 302 11.90 -13.06 18.94
CA THR A 302 11.48 -14.46 19.09
C THR A 302 11.04 -15.09 17.76
N SER A 303 10.76 -14.28 16.73
CA SER A 303 10.52 -14.79 15.37
C SER A 303 11.75 -15.44 14.72
N SER A 304 12.95 -15.34 15.33
CA SER A 304 14.14 -16.11 14.92
C SER A 304 14.40 -17.35 15.78
N ALA A 305 13.58 -17.64 16.80
CA ALA A 305 13.80 -18.76 17.71
C ALA A 305 12.47 -19.43 18.12
N MET A 306 12.17 -20.52 17.42
CA MET A 306 11.36 -21.67 17.86
C MET A 306 9.87 -21.43 18.18
N VAL A 307 9.01 -21.81 17.22
CA VAL A 307 7.85 -22.67 17.49
C VAL A 307 7.75 -23.69 16.36
N GLU A 308 8.41 -24.84 16.55
CA GLU A 308 8.00 -26.07 15.88
C GLU A 308 6.72 -26.57 16.57
N GLU A 309 5.55 -26.13 16.10
CA GLU A 309 4.30 -26.83 16.35
C GLU A 309 3.89 -27.56 15.08
N SER A 310 3.86 -28.89 15.20
CA SER A 310 3.43 -29.84 14.20
C SER A 310 2.00 -29.57 13.77
N THR A 311 1.83 -28.82 12.68
CA THR A 311 0.61 -28.83 11.87
C THR A 311 0.99 -29.10 10.41
N SER A 312 0.24 -30.02 9.81
CA SER A 312 0.40 -30.61 8.48
C SER A 312 1.03 -29.71 7.40
N GLN A 313 1.89 -30.33 6.57
CA GLN A 313 2.60 -29.81 5.40
C GLN A 313 1.71 -29.14 4.33
N HIS A 314 1.12 -27.98 4.65
CA HIS A 314 0.69 -27.00 3.66
C HIS A 314 1.48 -25.72 3.95
N GLU A 315 2.47 -25.43 3.13
CA GLU A 315 3.18 -24.15 3.13
C GLU A 315 2.13 -23.03 3.06
N LYS A 316 1.95 -22.34 4.18
CA LYS A 316 0.87 -21.36 4.36
C LYS A 316 1.24 -20.13 3.54
N ILE A 317 0.67 -20.03 2.35
CA ILE A 317 0.82 -18.87 1.47
C ILE A 317 0.33 -17.62 2.23
N GLN A 318 1.23 -16.67 2.46
CA GLN A 318 1.00 -15.48 3.28
C GLN A 318 0.27 -14.38 2.48
N ILE A 319 -0.89 -14.66 1.90
CA ILE A 319 -1.71 -13.62 1.24
C ILE A 319 -2.18 -12.57 2.25
N ILE A 320 -2.51 -13.02 3.47
CA ILE A 320 -2.90 -12.17 4.60
C ILE A 320 -2.09 -12.53 5.85
N PRO A 321 -1.98 -11.62 6.83
CA PRO A 321 -1.36 -11.94 8.12
C PRO A 321 -2.10 -13.06 8.86
N ALA A 322 -1.35 -13.99 9.46
CA ALA A 322 -1.90 -15.20 10.09
C ALA A 322 -2.34 -14.99 11.56
N SER A 323 -1.87 -13.93 12.20
CA SER A 323 -2.20 -13.56 13.59
C SER A 323 -2.35 -12.05 13.73
N LYS A 324 -3.01 -11.60 14.81
CA LYS A 324 -3.14 -10.18 15.15
C LYS A 324 -1.79 -9.49 15.35
N GLU A 325 -0.79 -10.17 15.89
CA GLU A 325 0.56 -9.63 16.06
C GLU A 325 1.24 -9.44 14.70
N SER A 326 1.18 -10.47 13.82
CA SER A 326 1.71 -10.34 12.45
C SER A 326 0.99 -9.25 11.67
N PHE A 327 -0.32 -9.09 11.87
CA PHE A 327 -1.12 -8.03 11.28
C PHE A 327 -0.64 -6.66 11.75
N LEU A 328 -0.61 -6.40 13.06
CA LEU A 328 -0.18 -5.12 13.62
C LEU A 328 1.27 -4.78 13.26
N ASN A 329 2.16 -5.78 13.20
CA ASN A 329 3.55 -5.58 12.78
C ASN A 329 3.66 -5.25 11.28
N SER A 330 2.75 -5.74 10.44
CA SER A 330 2.75 -5.47 9.00
C SER A 330 2.19 -4.09 8.63
N ILE A 331 1.48 -3.39 9.54
CA ILE A 331 0.89 -2.08 9.26
C ILE A 331 2.01 -1.06 9.02
N SER A 332 2.08 -0.57 7.79
CA SER A 332 3.05 0.42 7.34
C SER A 332 2.43 1.79 7.09
N GLU A 333 1.13 1.84 6.77
CA GLU A 333 0.42 3.08 6.48
C GLU A 333 -0.99 3.09 7.11
N VAL A 334 -1.38 4.24 7.67
CA VAL A 334 -2.71 4.50 8.24
C VAL A 334 -3.28 5.77 7.61
N HIS A 335 -4.42 5.66 6.93
CA HIS A 335 -5.08 6.77 6.26
C HIS A 335 -6.39 7.11 6.97
N TYR A 336 -6.48 8.31 7.51
CA TYR A 336 -7.73 8.91 7.96
C TYR A 336 -8.35 9.68 6.80
N ILE A 337 -9.54 9.28 6.34
CA ILE A 337 -10.20 9.88 5.17
C ILE A 337 -11.51 10.51 5.61
N ASP A 338 -11.55 11.84 5.66
CA ASP A 338 -12.73 12.65 5.97
C ASP A 338 -13.52 12.14 7.19
N VAL A 339 -12.78 11.76 8.25
CA VAL A 339 -13.30 11.05 9.42
C VAL A 339 -14.27 11.90 10.25
N GLY A 340 -15.47 11.39 10.46
CA GLY A 340 -16.55 12.17 11.07
C GLY A 340 -17.23 11.45 12.23
N LEU A 341 -17.46 12.19 13.32
CA LEU A 341 -18.34 11.80 14.41
C LEU A 341 -19.26 12.96 14.80
N ASN A 342 -20.43 12.63 15.37
CA ASN A 342 -21.36 13.59 15.96
C ASN A 342 -21.05 13.89 17.44
N SER A 343 -19.87 13.47 17.90
CA SER A 343 -19.32 13.68 19.24
C SER A 343 -17.80 13.74 19.15
N SER A 344 -17.14 14.06 20.27
CA SER A 344 -15.70 13.89 20.41
C SER A 344 -15.25 12.44 20.20
N GLY A 345 -13.95 12.27 19.95
CA GLY A 345 -13.29 10.99 19.69
C GLY A 345 -13.11 10.66 18.21
N ALA A 346 -13.17 11.63 17.30
CA ALA A 346 -12.94 11.41 15.88
C ALA A 346 -11.46 11.10 15.60
N TYR A 347 -10.55 11.67 16.40
CA TYR A 347 -9.11 11.40 16.36
C TYR A 347 -8.56 11.13 17.76
N ILE A 348 -7.48 10.35 17.86
CA ILE A 348 -6.79 10.13 19.14
C ILE A 348 -6.09 11.41 19.58
N THR A 349 -6.36 11.82 20.82
CA THR A 349 -5.67 12.93 21.49
C THR A 349 -4.91 12.46 22.74
N ASP A 350 -4.83 11.15 22.99
CA ASP A 350 -4.06 10.60 24.10
C ASP A 350 -2.57 10.57 23.74
N HIS A 351 -1.81 11.47 24.36
CA HIS A 351 -0.36 11.55 24.23
C HIS A 351 0.34 10.21 24.49
N ASN A 352 -0.14 9.42 25.46
CA ASN A 352 0.52 8.17 25.83
C ASN A 352 0.43 7.13 24.70
N VAL A 353 -0.66 7.13 23.92
CA VAL A 353 -0.81 6.24 22.77
C VAL A 353 0.25 6.57 21.73
N VAL A 354 0.37 7.85 21.34
CA VAL A 354 1.32 8.31 20.33
C VAL A 354 2.77 8.11 20.79
N GLN A 355 3.07 8.43 22.05
CA GLN A 355 4.39 8.22 22.64
C GLN A 355 4.79 6.74 22.66
N ARG A 356 3.89 5.83 23.03
CA ARG A 356 4.19 4.38 23.02
C ARG A 356 4.43 3.84 21.62
N ILE A 357 3.69 4.33 20.61
CA ILE A 357 3.95 4.00 19.20
C ILE A 357 5.37 4.44 18.82
N SER A 358 5.72 5.69 19.10
CA SER A 358 7.06 6.25 18.85
C SER A 358 8.17 5.41 19.50
N GLN A 359 8.02 5.07 20.79
CA GLN A 359 8.97 4.22 21.51
C GLN A 359 9.11 2.82 20.88
N ARG A 360 8.00 2.23 20.41
CA ARG A 360 8.03 0.93 19.72
C ARG A 360 8.83 1.02 18.41
N LEU A 361 8.64 2.08 17.63
CA LEU A 361 9.38 2.32 16.38
C LEU A 361 10.88 2.53 16.64
N ALA A 362 11.21 3.32 17.67
CA ALA A 362 12.59 3.56 18.10
C ALA A 362 13.30 2.26 18.55
N ARG A 363 12.56 1.32 19.15
CA ARG A 363 13.07 0.02 19.62
C ARG A 363 13.23 -1.03 18.51
N GLY A 364 12.97 -0.68 17.25
CA GLY A 364 13.30 -1.53 16.11
C GLY A 364 12.11 -1.97 15.26
N ALA A 365 10.87 -1.59 15.59
CA ALA A 365 9.74 -1.84 14.68
C ALA A 365 9.89 -1.07 13.35
N ASP A 366 9.20 -1.57 12.32
CA ASP A 366 9.15 -0.97 10.98
C ASP A 366 8.50 0.41 10.99
N SER A 367 8.87 1.26 10.03
CA SER A 367 8.33 2.62 9.91
C SER A 367 6.81 2.64 9.74
N LEU A 368 6.17 3.64 10.35
CA LEU A 368 4.73 3.87 10.25
C LEU A 368 4.48 5.26 9.67
N ARG A 369 3.73 5.31 8.58
CA ARG A 369 3.25 6.54 7.97
C ARG A 369 1.77 6.75 8.29
N ILE A 370 1.42 7.96 8.71
CA ILE A 370 0.04 8.34 9.01
C ILE A 370 -0.33 9.52 8.12
N VAL A 371 -1.41 9.35 7.34
CA VAL A 371 -1.89 10.39 6.42
C VAL A 371 -3.30 10.79 6.80
N ILE A 372 -3.53 12.09 6.91
CA ILE A 372 -4.80 12.67 7.30
C ILE A 372 -5.34 13.47 6.13
N HIS A 373 -6.38 12.92 5.51
CA HIS A 373 -7.08 13.49 4.37
C HIS A 373 -8.38 14.13 4.84
N GLY A 374 -8.63 15.38 4.46
CA GLY A 374 -9.89 16.03 4.81
C GLY A 374 -10.34 17.08 3.81
N THR A 375 -11.61 17.42 3.92
CA THR A 375 -12.31 18.40 3.09
C THR A 375 -12.80 19.60 3.91
N PRO A 376 -13.20 20.71 3.27
CA PRO A 376 -13.91 21.80 3.94
C PRO A 376 -15.14 21.32 4.73
N ARG A 377 -15.89 20.34 4.22
CA ARG A 377 -17.05 19.78 4.93
C ARG A 377 -16.69 19.17 6.29
N GLN A 378 -15.45 18.70 6.47
CA GLN A 378 -15.01 18.14 7.73
C GLN A 378 -14.25 19.16 8.58
N TRP A 379 -13.22 19.81 8.04
CA TRP A 379 -12.31 20.65 8.82
C TRP A 379 -12.79 22.10 8.99
N CYS A 380 -13.74 22.54 8.18
CA CYS A 380 -14.34 23.88 8.28
C CYS A 380 -15.77 23.84 8.83
N ASP A 381 -16.22 22.70 9.37
CA ASP A 381 -17.54 22.57 9.98
C ASP A 381 -17.58 23.24 11.37
N GLU A 382 -18.25 24.39 11.44
CA GLU A 382 -18.39 25.16 12.68
C GLU A 382 -19.20 24.43 13.75
N LEU A 383 -20.20 23.63 13.34
CA LEU A 383 -21.04 22.86 14.25
C LEU A 383 -20.28 21.66 14.85
N ARG A 384 -19.27 21.17 14.14
CA ARG A 384 -18.42 20.04 14.54
C ARG A 384 -16.97 20.43 14.72
N GLY A 385 -16.71 21.64 15.23
CA GLY A 385 -15.36 22.19 15.40
C GLY A 385 -14.41 21.35 16.27
N TRP A 386 -14.91 20.39 17.06
CA TRP A 386 -14.07 19.43 17.77
C TRP A 386 -13.27 18.53 16.82
N ILE A 387 -13.80 18.18 15.64
CA ILE A 387 -13.13 17.28 14.69
C ILE A 387 -11.79 17.89 14.27
N ARG A 388 -11.80 19.17 13.89
CA ARG A 388 -10.58 19.90 13.54
C ARG A 388 -9.63 20.00 14.73
N LYS A 389 -10.14 20.32 15.93
CA LYS A 389 -9.31 20.44 17.14
C LYS A 389 -8.61 19.11 17.47
N GLU A 390 -9.33 17.99 17.44
CA GLU A 390 -8.77 16.67 17.69
C GLU A 390 -7.77 16.25 16.60
N LYS A 391 -8.06 16.55 15.33
CA LYS A 391 -7.13 16.34 14.23
C LYS A 391 -5.84 17.16 14.39
N ASP A 392 -5.96 18.46 14.68
CA ASP A 392 -4.82 19.35 14.91
C ASP A 392 -3.97 18.86 16.09
N GLU A 393 -4.62 18.37 17.16
CA GLU A 393 -3.93 17.79 18.31
C GLU A 393 -3.22 16.46 17.96
N LEU A 394 -3.88 15.54 17.26
CA LEU A 394 -3.24 14.30 16.79
C LEU A 394 -1.99 14.61 15.95
N VAL A 395 -2.11 15.53 14.98
CA VAL A 395 -1.00 15.96 14.13
C VAL A 395 0.13 16.53 14.97
N ARG A 396 -0.18 17.39 15.95
CA ARG A 396 0.82 17.98 16.84
C ARG A 396 1.56 16.90 17.63
N LEU A 397 0.84 15.92 18.18
CA LEU A 397 1.40 14.78 18.91
C LEU A 397 2.30 13.92 18.01
N LEU A 398 1.84 13.60 16.80
CA LEU A 398 2.61 12.80 15.84
C LEU A 398 3.91 13.50 15.40
N LYS A 399 3.83 14.80 15.09
CA LYS A 399 5.01 15.61 14.70
C LYS A 399 6.02 15.70 15.84
N ALA A 400 5.56 15.86 17.09
CA ALA A 400 6.42 15.91 18.26
C ALA A 400 7.19 14.61 18.50
N GLU A 401 6.65 13.47 18.07
CA GLU A 401 7.24 12.15 18.27
C GLU A 401 8.05 11.63 17.06
N THR A 402 8.09 12.37 15.94
CA THR A 402 8.87 12.00 14.75
C THR A 402 10.36 11.84 15.07
N GLU A 403 10.97 12.78 15.79
CA GLU A 403 12.39 12.72 16.16
C GLU A 403 12.67 11.56 17.13
N ASN A 404 11.80 11.37 18.13
CA ASN A 404 11.91 10.30 19.13
C ASN A 404 11.87 8.90 18.49
N SER A 405 11.13 8.75 17.38
CA SER A 405 11.08 7.51 16.60
C SER A 405 12.29 7.29 15.68
N GLY A 406 13.24 8.24 15.61
CA GLY A 406 14.34 8.23 14.64
C GLY A 406 13.89 8.48 13.20
N GLY A 407 12.82 9.26 13.01
CA GLY A 407 12.23 9.53 11.69
C GLY A 407 11.36 8.40 11.12
N LYS A 408 11.14 7.33 11.89
CA LYS A 408 10.31 6.19 11.48
C LYS A 408 8.81 6.45 11.57
N LEU A 409 8.37 7.40 12.39
CA LEU A 409 7.01 7.89 12.46
C LEU A 409 6.85 9.11 11.55
N GLN A 410 6.10 8.95 10.47
CA GLN A 410 5.86 10.02 9.50
C GLN A 410 4.40 10.44 9.53
N VAL A 411 4.15 11.74 9.44
CA VAL A 411 2.79 12.31 9.41
C VAL A 411 2.64 13.27 8.25
N CYS A 412 1.53 13.14 7.51
CA CYS A 412 1.20 13.98 6.38
C CYS A 412 -0.26 14.43 6.47
N GLU A 413 -0.51 15.70 6.12
CA GLU A 413 -1.85 16.27 6.03
C GLU A 413 -2.13 16.65 4.59
N ARG A 414 -3.32 16.31 4.09
CA ARG A 414 -3.75 16.65 2.73
C ARG A 414 -5.16 17.25 2.78
N PHE A 415 -5.26 18.51 2.39
CA PHE A 415 -6.53 19.25 2.35
C PHE A 415 -7.02 19.36 0.91
N TYR A 416 -8.21 18.82 0.65
CA TYR A 416 -8.77 18.73 -0.69
C TYR A 416 -9.93 19.70 -0.89
N PHE A 417 -10.14 20.16 -2.13
CA PHE A 417 -11.30 20.98 -2.51
C PHE A 417 -11.41 22.31 -1.73
N SER A 418 -10.28 22.90 -1.33
CA SER A 418 -10.24 24.14 -0.54
C SER A 418 -10.84 25.36 -1.25
N ASP A 419 -11.00 25.26 -2.57
CA ASP A 419 -11.60 26.24 -3.48
C ASP A 419 -13.13 26.10 -3.61
N ARG A 420 -13.72 25.04 -3.05
CA ARG A 420 -15.16 24.73 -3.15
C ARG A 420 -15.88 24.97 -1.83
N LEU A 421 -17.16 25.36 -1.91
CA LEU A 421 -18.05 25.40 -0.75
C LEU A 421 -18.33 23.99 -0.26
N ALA A 422 -18.42 23.82 1.07
CA ALA A 422 -18.68 22.53 1.70
C ALA A 422 -20.01 21.93 1.22
N ASP A 423 -19.96 20.71 0.68
CA ASP A 423 -21.13 19.96 0.23
C ASP A 423 -21.00 18.47 0.60
N LEU A 424 -22.09 17.71 0.50
CA LEU A 424 -22.05 16.28 0.82
C LEU A 424 -21.24 15.48 -0.21
N GLN A 425 -21.13 15.94 -1.46
CA GLN A 425 -20.42 15.21 -2.51
C GLN A 425 -18.93 15.11 -2.20
N MET A 426 -18.29 16.22 -1.81
CA MET A 426 -16.85 16.24 -1.51
C MET A 426 -16.46 15.26 -0.40
N HIS A 427 -17.38 14.97 0.53
CA HIS A 427 -17.18 13.95 1.56
C HIS A 427 -16.84 12.61 0.93
N PHE A 428 -17.52 12.22 -0.15
CA PHE A 428 -17.26 10.96 -0.84
C PHE A 428 -16.17 11.13 -1.91
N GLU A 429 -16.22 12.24 -2.67
CA GLU A 429 -15.30 12.54 -3.78
C GLU A 429 -13.82 12.51 -3.36
N ILE A 430 -13.52 12.75 -2.08
CA ILE A 430 -12.18 12.59 -1.52
C ILE A 430 -11.61 11.17 -1.70
N ILE A 431 -12.44 10.13 -1.78
CA ILE A 431 -11.99 8.74 -2.01
C ILE A 431 -11.30 8.63 -3.39
N ASP A 432 -11.79 9.35 -4.40
CA ASP A 432 -11.12 9.44 -5.70
C ASP A 432 -9.95 10.42 -5.67
N ALA A 433 -10.11 11.55 -5.00
CA ALA A 433 -9.11 12.61 -5.02
C ALA A 433 -7.88 12.30 -4.17
N MET A 434 -7.99 11.38 -3.19
CA MET A 434 -6.93 11.14 -2.23
C MET A 434 -5.64 10.74 -2.94
N ASP A 435 -4.57 11.43 -2.60
CA ASP A 435 -3.23 11.14 -3.04
C ASP A 435 -2.52 10.31 -1.96
N VAL A 436 -2.11 9.11 -2.36
CA VAL A 436 -1.48 8.12 -1.49
C VAL A 436 0.04 8.11 -1.63
N SER A 437 0.59 8.90 -2.57
CA SER A 437 2.04 9.05 -2.77
C SER A 437 2.75 9.63 -1.56
#